data_AF-A0A976D3F8-F1
#
_entry.id   AF-A0A976D3F8-F1
#
_cell.length_a   1.000
_cell.length_b   1.000
_cell.length_c   1.000
_cell.angle_alpha   90.00
_cell.angle_beta   90.00
_cell.angle_gamma   90.00
#
_symmetry.space_group_name_H-M   'P 1'
#
loop_
_entity.id
_entity.type
_entity.pdbx_description
1 polymer ?
#
loop_
_entity_poly.entity_id
_entity_poly.type
_entity_poly.pdbx_seq_one_letter_code
_entity_poly.pdbx_strand_id
1 'polypeptide(L)' 'MIPPHLTLGKTGEDLALAFLEAQGFVLITRNWRWKHWEIDLL' A
#
# COMPACT_ATOMS: atom_id res chain seq x y z
N MET A 1 -8.09 -17.26 -12.09
CA MET A 1 -7.14 -17.50 -10.98
C MET A 1 -6.32 -16.24 -10.79
N ILE A 2 -6.35 -15.62 -9.61
CA ILE A 2 -5.52 -14.43 -9.32
C ILE A 2 -4.08 -14.91 -9.10
N PRO A 3 -3.07 -14.29 -9.75
CA PRO A 3 -1.68 -14.64 -9.50
C PRO A 3 -1.31 -14.48 -8.02
N PRO A 4 -0.62 -15.47 -7.40
CA PRO A 4 -0.27 -15.42 -5.97
C PRO A 4 0.51 -14.17 -5.56
N HIS A 5 1.32 -13.61 -6.47
CA HIS A 5 2.10 -12.41 -6.21
C HIS A 5 1.24 -11.14 -6.05
N LEU A 6 0.07 -11.06 -6.71
CA LEU A 6 -0.85 -9.93 -6.54
C LEU A 6 -1.48 -9.93 -5.15
N THR A 7 -1.87 -11.12 -4.68
CA THR A 7 -2.40 -11.29 -3.31
C THR A 7 -1.31 -10.97 -2.29
N LEU A 8 -0.09 -11.48 -2.50
CA LEU A 8 1.05 -11.23 -1.62
C LEU A 8 1.38 -9.73 -1.52
N GLY A 9 1.44 -9.02 -2.65
CA GLY A 9 1.69 -7.58 -2.68
C GLY A 9 0.62 -6.80 -1.92
N LYS A 10 -0.66 -7.08 -2.18
CA LYS A 10 -1.77 -6.45 -1.48
C LYS A 10 -1.72 -6.69 0.03
N THR A 11 -1.44 -7.91 0.46
CA THR A 11 -1.32 -8.24 1.89
C THR A 11 -0.15 -7.49 2.54
N GLY A 12 0.97 -7.33 1.83
CA GLY A 12 2.11 -6.54 2.32
C GLY A 12 1.76 -5.07 2.51
N GLU A 13 1.10 -4.45 1.54
CA GLU A 13 0.61 -3.07 1.62
C GLU A 13 -0.39 -2.88 2.77
N ASP A 14 -1.31 -3.82 2.96
CA ASP A 14 -2.31 -3.77 4.04
C ASP A 14 -1.64 -3.83 5.43
N LEU A 15 -0.61 -4.67 5.58
CA LEU A 15 0.17 -4.76 6.83
C LEU A 15 1.00 -3.49 7.08
N ALA A 16 1.59 -2.91 6.03
CA ALA A 16 2.36 -1.68 6.12
C ALA A 16 1.46 -0.50 6.55
N LEU A 17 0.26 -0.39 5.98
CA LEU A 17 -0.72 0.61 6.38
C LEU A 17 -1.12 0.45 7.85
N ALA A 18 -1.49 -0.76 8.27
CA ALA A 18 -1.89 -1.03 9.66
C ALA A 18 -0.78 -0.67 10.65
N PHE A 19 0.49 -0.93 10.30
CA PHE A 19 1.64 -0.54 11.12
C PHE A 19 1.80 0.99 11.23
N LEU A 20 1.61 1.72 10.12
CA LEU A 20 1.68 3.18 10.11
C LEU A 20 0.52 3.82 10.90
N GLU A 21 -0.70 3.30 10.73
CA GLU A 21 -1.87 3.74 11.49
C GLU A 21 -1.67 3.50 13.00
N ALA A 22 -1.09 2.36 13.39
CA ALA A 22 -0.76 2.07 14.78
C ALA A 22 0.29 3.04 15.38
N GLN A 23 1.11 3.67 14.54
CA GLN A 23 2.04 4.72 14.96
C GLN A 23 1.42 6.13 14.98
N GLY A 24 0.14 6.26 14.63
CA GLY A 24 -0.58 7.53 14.62
C GLY A 24 -0.49 8.29 13.30
N PHE A 25 0.01 7.67 12.23
CA PHE A 25 -0.07 8.25 10.89
C PHE A 25 -1.49 8.08 10.31
N VAL A 26 -1.86 8.98 9.41
CA VAL A 26 -3.14 8.94 8.70
C VAL A 26 -2.87 8.78 7.22
N LEU A 27 -3.54 7.82 6.59
CA LEU A 27 -3.47 7.61 5.15
C LEU A 27 -4.12 8.78 4.41
N ILE A 28 -3.36 9.40 3.52
CA ILE A 28 -3.82 10.41 2.57
C ILE A 28 -4.26 9.76 1.26
N THR A 29 -3.47 8.83 0.72
CA THR A 29 -3.83 8.07 -0.49
C THR A 29 -3.06 6.77 -0.62
N ARG A 30 -3.67 5.79 -1.29
CA ARG A 30 -3.04 4.51 -1.66
C ARG A 30 -2.78 4.45 -3.15
N ASN A 31 -1.69 3.79 -3.57
CA ASN A 31 -1.31 3.57 -4.97
C ASN A 31 -1.26 4.88 -5.78
N TRP A 32 -0.65 5.91 -5.20
CA TRP A 32 -0.48 7.17 -5.89
C TRP A 32 0.47 6.99 -7.07
N ARG A 33 0.04 7.43 -8.25
CA ARG A 33 0.82 7.35 -9.49
C ARG A 33 0.80 8.68 -10.20
N TRP A 34 1.98 9.12 -10.66
CA TRP A 34 2.10 10.31 -11.49
C TRP A 34 3.23 10.16 -12.51
N LYS A 35 2.88 10.18 -13.81
CA LYS A 35 3.82 9.91 -14.91
C LYS A 35 4.54 8.57 -14.71
N HIS A 36 5.82 8.61 -14.36
CA HIS A 36 6.67 7.43 -14.11
C HIS A 36 6.97 7.23 -12.62
N TRP A 37 6.29 7.98 -11.74
CA TRP A 37 6.44 7.93 -10.29
C TRP A 37 5.28 7.16 -9.66
N GLU A 38 5.59 6.42 -8.61
CA GLU A 38 4.64 5.63 -7.84
C GLU A 38 4.99 5.69 -6.35
N ILE A 39 3.94 5.76 -5.52
CA ILE A 39 4.01 5.67 -4.06
C ILE A 39 2.84 4.79 -3.62
N ASP A 40 3.14 3.69 -2.92
CA ASP A 40 2.11 2.73 -2.49
C ASP A 40 1.21 3.29 -1.38
N LEU A 41 1.79 4.04 -0.43
CA LEU A 41 1.10 4.67 0.70
C LEU A 41 1.66 6.08 0.95
N LEU A 42 0.77 7.07 1.00
CA LEU A 42 1.07 8.47 1.36
C LEU A 42 0.13 8.91 2.48
#